data_AF-A0A0C9W056-F1
#
_entry.id   AF-A0A0C9W056-F1
#
_cell.length_a   1.000
_cell.length_b   1.000
_cell.length_c   1.000
_cell.angle_alpha   90.00
_cell.angle_beta   90.00
_cell.angle_gamma   90.00
#
_symmetry.space_group_name_H-M   'P 1'
#
loop_
_entity.id
_entity.type
_entity.pdbx_description
1 polymer ?
#
loop_
_entity_poly.entity_id
_entity_poly.type
_entity_poly.pdbx_seq_one_letter_code
_entity_poly.pdbx_strand_id
1 'polypeptide(L)'
;LPWRDLVAQVAEYQHATLEAHALMDFYQNFKPRMLTPTEPYPEVSQRVLGAFTTIPTIVSQLYAAGVPVWLIRREEVVPAD
;
A
#
# COMPACT_ATOMS: atom_id res chain seq x y z
N LEU A 1 8.34 -19.58 -30.76
CA LEU A 1 7.96 -18.85 -29.53
C LEU A 1 6.97 -17.77 -29.97
N PRO A 2 5.65 -18.01 -29.94
CA PRO A 2 4.71 -17.07 -30.53
C PRO A 2 4.71 -15.81 -29.64
N TRP A 3 4.82 -14.64 -30.26
CA TRP A 3 4.94 -13.32 -29.62
C TRP A 3 4.16 -13.11 -28.31
N ARG A 4 2.93 -13.63 -28.23
CA ARG A 4 2.09 -13.61 -27.02
C ARG A 4 2.79 -14.19 -25.79
N ASP A 5 3.48 -15.31 -25.93
CA ASP A 5 4.11 -15.99 -24.80
C ASP A 5 5.34 -15.20 -24.31
N LEU A 6 6.02 -14.48 -25.20
CA LEU A 6 7.08 -13.54 -24.83
C LEU A 6 6.53 -12.34 -24.06
N VAL A 7 5.44 -11.74 -24.55
CA VAL A 7 4.76 -10.61 -23.87
C VAL A 7 4.29 -11.02 -22.47
N ALA A 8 3.70 -12.21 -22.33
CA ALA A 8 3.30 -12.75 -21.04
C ALA A 8 4.50 -12.91 -20.09
N GLN A 9 5.61 -13.49 -20.57
CA GLN A 9 6.82 -13.64 -19.75
C GLN A 9 7.41 -12.30 -19.30
N VAL A 10 7.40 -11.28 -20.17
CA VAL A 10 7.86 -9.94 -19.80
C VAL A 10 6.95 -9.32 -18.73
N ALA A 11 5.63 -9.44 -18.89
CA ALA A 11 4.67 -8.92 -17.92
C ALA A 11 4.83 -9.61 -16.54
N GLU A 12 4.97 -10.93 -16.53
CA GLU A 12 5.23 -11.70 -15.30
C GLU A 12 6.54 -11.28 -14.64
N TYR A 13 7.62 -11.11 -15.41
CA TYR A 13 8.90 -10.65 -14.87
C TYR A 13 8.81 -9.23 -14.29
N GLN A 14 8.14 -8.31 -14.99
CA GLN A 14 7.92 -6.95 -14.52
C GLN A 14 7.09 -6.93 -13.24
N HIS A 15 6.01 -7.72 -13.18
CA HIS A 15 5.17 -7.87 -12.00
C HIS A 15 5.98 -8.40 -10.81
N ALA A 16 6.66 -9.54 -10.97
CA ALA A 16 7.46 -10.15 -9.90
C ALA A 16 8.55 -9.20 -9.39
N THR A 17 9.17 -8.43 -10.29
CA THR A 17 10.18 -7.42 -9.92
C THR A 17 9.55 -6.29 -9.10
N LEU A 18 8.41 -5.74 -9.54
CA LEU A 18 7.69 -4.70 -8.81
C LEU A 18 7.19 -5.19 -7.44
N GLU A 19 6.71 -6.43 -7.36
CA GLU A 19 6.29 -7.05 -6.11
C GLU A 19 7.46 -7.21 -5.14
N ALA A 20 8.62 -7.68 -5.62
CA ALA A 20 9.83 -7.76 -4.81
C ALA A 20 10.27 -6.39 -4.29
N HIS A 21 10.26 -5.36 -5.13
CA HIS A 21 10.57 -3.99 -4.71
C HIS A 21 9.56 -3.47 -3.67
N ALA A 22 8.27 -3.66 -3.90
CA ALA A 22 7.22 -3.25 -2.98
C ALA A 22 7.36 -3.94 -1.62
N LEU A 23 7.67 -5.24 -1.62
CA LEU A 23 7.90 -6.01 -0.40
C LEU A 23 9.10 -5.48 0.38
N MET A 24 10.22 -5.24 -0.30
CA MET A 24 11.43 -4.70 0.32
C MET A 24 11.17 -3.31 0.91
N ASP A 25 10.53 -2.42 0.14
CA ASP A 25 10.17 -1.08 0.61
C ASP A 25 9.22 -1.13 1.81
N PHE A 26 8.26 -2.05 1.80
CA PHE A 26 7.36 -2.26 2.92
C PHE A 26 8.12 -2.68 4.19
N TYR A 27 8.96 -3.70 4.13
CA TYR A 27 9.65 -4.19 5.31
C TYR A 27 10.76 -3.26 5.82
N GLN A 28 11.43 -2.54 4.92
CA GLN A 28 12.54 -1.66 5.28
C GLN A 28 12.07 -0.28 5.73
N ASN A 29 11.00 0.26 5.13
CA ASN A 29 10.61 1.65 5.36
C ASN A 29 9.27 1.77 6.09
N PHE A 30 8.22 1.13 5.57
CA PHE A 30 6.87 1.38 6.07
C PHE A 30 6.55 0.60 7.35
N LYS A 31 6.81 -0.71 7.38
CA LYS A 31 6.51 -1.59 8.52
C LYS A 31 7.16 -1.12 9.83
N PRO A 32 8.43 -0.70 9.86
CA PRO A 32 9.02 -0.16 11.09
C PRO A 32 8.29 1.08 11.60
N ARG A 33 7.88 1.99 10.71
CA ARG A 33 7.12 3.20 11.07
C ARG A 33 5.70 2.90 11.51
N MET A 34 5.08 1.87 10.95
CA MET A 34 3.77 1.37 11.39
C MET A 34 3.82 0.79 12.82
N LEU A 35 4.89 0.06 13.14
CA LEU A 35 5.06 -0.58 14.44
C LEU A 35 5.49 0.40 15.53
N THR A 36 6.39 1.33 15.20
CA THR A 36 6.89 2.35 16.11
C THR A 36 6.77 3.73 15.43
N PRO A 37 5.59 4.35 15.46
CA PRO A 37 5.39 5.70 14.96
C PRO A 37 6.24 6.73 15.70
N THR A 38 6.89 7.63 14.95
CA THR A 38 7.68 8.74 15.51
C THR A 38 7.14 10.06 14.98
N GLU A 39 6.85 11.01 15.87
CA GLU A 39 6.41 12.35 15.49
C GLU A 39 7.61 13.29 15.23
N PRO A 40 7.49 14.24 14.27
CA PRO A 40 6.38 14.40 13.34
C PRO A 40 6.32 13.25 12.32
N TYR A 41 5.11 12.85 11.92
CA TYR A 41 4.95 11.79 10.92
C TYR A 41 5.56 12.20 9.57
N PRO A 42 6.07 11.22 8.78
CA PRO A 42 6.63 11.50 7.47
C PRO A 42 5.56 12.07 6.53
N GLU A 43 5.99 12.85 5.55
CA GLU A 43 5.12 13.27 4.45
C GLU A 43 4.54 12.05 3.71
N VAL A 44 3.32 12.23 3.20
CA VAL A 44 2.63 11.19 2.44
C VAL A 44 3.38 10.91 1.13
N SER A 45 3.84 9.67 0.99
CA SER A 45 4.61 9.21 -0.16
C SER A 45 3.82 9.31 -1.46
N GLN A 46 4.39 9.99 -2.45
CA GLN A 46 3.87 10.06 -3.82
C GLN A 46 4.32 8.88 -4.70
N ARG A 47 5.11 7.94 -4.14
CA ARG A 47 5.72 6.83 -4.89
C ARG A 47 4.92 5.52 -4.80
N VAL A 48 3.92 5.47 -3.93
CA VAL A 48 3.10 4.28 -3.70
C VAL A 48 1.63 4.62 -3.95
N LEU A 49 0.87 3.64 -4.41
CA LEU A 49 -0.56 3.81 -4.67
C LEU A 49 -1.35 4.06 -3.37
N GLY A 50 -0.88 3.50 -2.25
CA GLY A 50 -1.57 3.53 -0.97
C GLY A 50 -2.48 2.32 -0.73
N ALA A 51 -3.40 2.44 0.23
CA ALA A 51 -4.32 1.36 0.58
C ALA A 51 -5.73 1.84 0.92
N PHE A 52 -6.71 1.01 0.60
CA PHE A 52 -8.09 1.16 1.04
C PHE A 52 -8.39 0.09 2.08
N THR A 53 -8.95 0.47 3.22
CA THR A 53 -9.29 -0.50 4.27
C THR A 53 -10.52 -0.04 5.03
N THR A 54 -11.28 -0.98 5.55
CA THR A 54 -12.38 -0.70 6.48
C THR A 54 -11.93 -0.72 7.94
N ILE A 55 -10.64 -0.99 8.21
CA ILE A 55 -10.10 -1.21 9.56
C ILE A 55 -9.38 0.07 10.05
N PRO A 56 -9.92 0.81 11.03
CA PRO A 56 -9.36 2.09 11.47
C PRO A 56 -7.93 1.98 12.02
N THR A 57 -7.58 0.90 12.71
CA THR A 57 -6.24 0.71 13.27
C THR A 57 -5.18 0.61 12.18
N ILE A 58 -5.49 -0.05 11.07
CA ILE A 58 -4.60 -0.14 9.90
C ILE A 58 -4.46 1.24 9.23
N VAL A 59 -5.54 2.03 9.17
CA VAL A 59 -5.49 3.40 8.66
C VAL A 59 -4.52 4.25 9.46
N SER A 60 -4.64 4.25 10.79
CA SER A 60 -3.74 5.03 11.65
C SER A 60 -2.27 4.61 11.50
N GLN A 61 -2.00 3.32 11.39
CA GLN A 61 -0.64 2.80 11.19
C GLN A 61 -0.06 3.23 9.84
N LEU A 62 -0.82 3.09 8.76
CA LEU A 62 -0.39 3.47 7.42
C LEU A 62 -0.20 4.99 7.30
N TYR A 63 -1.11 5.77 7.88
CA TYR A 63 -0.99 7.22 7.95
C TYR A 63 0.29 7.64 8.69
N ALA A 64 0.55 7.06 9.86
CA ALA A 64 1.77 7.32 10.62
C ALA A 64 3.06 6.89 9.88
N ALA A 65 2.96 5.92 8.97
CA ALA A 65 4.08 5.49 8.14
C ALA A 65 4.32 6.37 6.89
N GLY A 66 3.47 7.37 6.65
CA GLY A 66 3.51 8.20 5.45
C GLY A 66 2.96 7.50 4.19
N VAL A 67 2.10 6.49 4.36
CA VAL A 67 1.45 5.79 3.25
C VAL A 67 0.09 6.45 2.97
N PRO A 68 -0.25 6.80 1.71
CA PRO A 68 -1.60 7.23 1.36
C PRO A 68 -2.62 6.16 1.77
N VAL A 69 -3.66 6.54 2.50
CA VAL A 69 -4.64 5.58 3.01
C VAL A 69 -6.03 6.18 3.12
N TRP A 70 -7.04 5.37 2.79
CA TRP A 70 -8.44 5.74 2.85
C TRP A 70 -9.22 4.74 3.71
N LEU A 71 -9.94 5.27 4.71
CA LEU A 71 -10.91 4.50 5.47
C LEU A 71 -12.20 4.36 4.68
N ILE A 72 -12.51 3.16 4.21
CA ILE A 72 -13.79 2.85 3.59
C ILE A 72 -14.79 2.56 4.71
N ARG A 73 -15.79 3.44 4.85
CA ARG A 73 -16.92 3.20 5.76
C ARG A 73 -17.84 2.18 5.13
N ARG A 74 -18.34 1.24 5.93
CA ARG A 74 -19.37 0.31 5.47
C ARG A 74 -20.71 1.01 5.46
N GLU A 75 -21.60 0.58 4.58
CA GLU A 75 -22.92 1.16 4.42
C GLU A 75 -23.72 1.11 5.73
N GLU A 76 -23.58 0.03 6.52
CA GLU A 76 -24.33 -0.13 7.77
C GLU A 76 -23.99 0.90 8.86
N VAL A 77 -22.84 1.58 8.74
CA VAL A 77 -22.39 2.62 9.69
C VAL A 77 -22.57 4.03 9.14
N VAL A 78 -23.07 4.17 7.91
CA VAL A 78 -23.44 5.48 7.34
C VAL A 78 -24.88 5.78 7.79
N PRO A 79 -25.13 6.90 8.50
CA PRO A 79 -26.49 7.30 8.85
C PRO A 79 -27.35 7.44 7.60
N ALA A 80 -28.61 6.99 7.65
CA ALA A 80 -29.57 7.27 6.59
C ALA A 80 -29.87 8.77 6.55
N ASP A 81 -30.01 9.32 5.35
CA ASP A 81 -30.36 10.72 5.08
C ASP A 81 -31.77 11.10 5.59
#